data_AF-A0A7Y5QCP1-F1
#
_entry.id   AF-A0A7Y5QCP1-F1
#
_cell.length_a   1.000
_cell.length_b   1.000
_cell.length_c   1.000
_cell.angle_alpha   90.00
_cell.angle_beta   90.00
_cell.angle_gamma   90.00
#
_symmetry.space_group_name_H-M   'P 1'
#
loop_
_entity.id
_entity.type
_entity.pdbx_description
1 polymer ?
#
loop_
_entity_poly.entity_id
_entity_poly.type
_entity_poly.pdbx_seq_one_letter_code
_entity_poly.pdbx_strand_id
1 'polypeptide(L)'
;MSQDFQDSIRSQIRPFPRIAIYSTGWAGKQTFEQIADSLSPFITSILHRYGTYGQDVPDSIQTGLMRLWEQLVEAPTLLAEHSRLSAAFRVVSISKHTTLQKQNRKYIPFSVLEDGSELDVDEYGIRGYATPSEWWNSVESWASWASKVDQRLDITAAITAIAEEYINDIKGLVALYILTTSVDSKAAIEAHGLGHSQVYVRMIEIRRKLQALFAEYAPRQPKTWEERYHEGDDEPLLRVMEQYHDTPLALKAIETLTSGAKLRRIAANEKERKMLMYYRKKCGRQIAAAYGQAVAF
;
A
#
# COMPACT_ATOMS: atom_id res chain seq x y z
N MET A 1 9.91 1.13 69.50
CA MET A 1 10.83 0.99 68.35
C MET A 1 11.85 2.11 68.47
N SER A 2 13.15 1.81 68.56
CA SER A 2 14.18 2.85 68.78
C SER A 2 14.35 3.73 67.54
N GLN A 3 14.73 4.99 67.76
CA GLN A 3 15.04 5.97 66.72
C GLN A 3 16.00 5.39 65.66
N ASP A 4 16.96 4.58 66.12
CA ASP A 4 18.00 3.96 65.28
C ASP A 4 17.42 3.01 64.22
N PHE A 5 16.31 2.35 64.52
CA PHE A 5 15.64 1.46 63.56
C PHE A 5 14.95 2.26 62.44
N GLN A 6 14.36 3.40 62.76
CA GLN A 6 13.77 4.30 61.76
C GLN A 6 14.84 4.95 60.88
N ASP A 7 15.97 5.35 61.45
CA ASP A 7 17.07 5.96 60.70
C ASP A 7 17.81 4.93 59.82
N SER A 8 17.88 3.67 60.27
CA SER A 8 18.37 2.56 59.46
C SER A 8 17.47 2.28 58.24
N ILE A 9 16.15 2.29 58.41
CA ILE A 9 15.22 2.12 57.27
C ILE A 9 15.32 3.32 56.31
N ARG A 10 15.38 4.55 56.84
CA ARG A 10 15.49 5.77 56.02
C ARG A 10 16.77 5.83 55.18
N SER A 11 17.89 5.37 55.73
CA SER A 11 19.17 5.31 54.99
C SER A 11 19.22 4.22 53.92
N GLN A 12 18.34 3.20 53.98
CA GLN A 12 18.19 2.15 52.97
C GLN A 12 17.19 2.51 51.86
N ILE A 13 16.30 3.49 52.09
CA ILE A 13 15.41 4.02 51.06
C ILE A 13 16.25 4.89 50.13
N ARG A 14 16.66 4.33 48.98
CA ARG A 14 17.18 5.14 47.88
C ARG A 14 16.06 6.08 47.43
N PRO A 15 16.29 7.41 47.37
CA PRO A 15 15.28 8.32 46.84
C PRO A 15 14.90 7.88 45.41
N PHE A 16 13.61 7.92 45.11
CA PHE A 16 13.05 7.68 43.77
C PHE A 16 13.85 8.47 42.70
N PRO A 17 13.99 7.93 41.48
CA PRO A 17 15.06 8.30 40.56
C PRO A 17 15.05 9.80 40.25
N ARG A 18 16.25 10.36 40.22
CA ARG A 18 16.54 11.74 39.80
C ARG A 18 15.82 12.00 38.48
N ILE A 19 14.97 13.03 38.42
CA ILE A 19 14.38 13.52 37.17
C ILE A 19 15.54 13.68 36.18
N ALA A 20 15.51 12.93 35.08
CA ALA A 20 16.57 12.96 34.09
C ALA A 20 16.61 14.34 33.43
N ILE A 21 17.81 14.90 33.33
CA ILE A 21 18.05 16.23 32.77
C ILE A 21 18.92 16.07 31.53
N TYR A 22 18.50 16.70 30.44
CA TYR A 22 19.12 16.62 29.13
C TYR A 22 19.68 17.97 28.72
N SER A 23 20.83 17.96 28.07
CA SER A 23 21.44 19.19 27.53
C SER A 23 20.77 19.57 26.21
N THR A 24 20.34 20.82 26.10
CA THR A 24 19.68 21.41 24.92
C THR A 24 20.43 22.64 24.43
N GLY A 25 20.45 22.85 23.12
CA GLY A 25 21.10 24.00 22.48
C GLY A 25 20.34 25.32 22.61
N TRP A 26 19.14 25.33 23.20
CA TRP A 26 18.30 26.53 23.33
C TRP A 26 17.99 26.96 24.76
N ALA A 27 18.02 26.06 25.74
CA ALA A 27 17.67 26.38 27.13
C ALA A 27 18.55 25.64 28.14
N GLY A 28 19.73 25.17 27.71
CA GLY A 28 20.67 24.47 28.58
C GLY A 28 20.10 23.15 29.08
N LYS A 29 20.15 22.91 30.38
CA LYS A 29 19.76 21.63 30.99
C LYS A 29 18.27 21.62 31.34
N GLN A 30 17.48 20.79 30.65
CA GLN A 30 16.02 20.71 30.82
C GLN A 30 15.56 19.28 31.14
N THR A 31 14.44 19.17 31.85
CA THR A 31 13.73 17.88 32.00
C THR A 31 13.02 17.53 30.69
N PHE A 32 12.66 16.26 30.51
CA PHE A 32 11.92 15.87 29.31
C PHE A 32 10.55 16.58 29.20
N GLU A 33 9.86 16.78 30.32
CA GLU A 33 8.59 17.53 30.38
C GLU A 33 8.76 18.97 29.87
N GLN A 34 9.79 19.67 30.35
CA GLN A 34 10.11 21.02 29.88
C GLN A 34 10.47 21.06 28.39
N ILE A 35 11.15 20.02 27.89
CA ILE A 35 11.44 19.87 26.46
C ILE A 35 10.14 19.69 25.68
N ALA A 36 9.27 18.77 26.12
CA ALA A 36 7.98 18.49 25.49
C ALA A 36 7.10 19.74 25.42
N ASP A 37 6.96 20.48 26.52
CA ASP A 37 6.19 21.73 26.57
C ASP A 37 6.77 22.79 25.63
N SER A 38 8.10 22.90 25.58
CA SER A 38 8.77 23.88 24.72
C SER A 38 8.64 23.57 23.23
N LEU A 39 8.54 22.29 22.85
CA LEU A 39 8.48 21.85 21.46
C LEU A 39 7.05 21.71 20.92
N SER A 40 6.08 21.34 21.76
CA SER A 40 4.71 21.00 21.35
C SER A 40 4.01 22.08 20.49
N PRO A 41 4.10 23.39 20.79
CA PRO A 41 3.51 24.42 19.94
C PRO A 41 4.12 24.47 18.53
N PHE A 42 5.45 24.27 18.43
CA PHE A 42 6.15 24.26 17.15
C PHE A 42 5.81 23.01 16.34
N ILE A 43 5.77 21.84 17.00
CA ILE A 43 5.40 20.58 16.36
C ILE A 43 3.97 20.68 15.80
N THR A 44 3.03 21.22 16.58
CA THR A 44 1.64 21.46 16.16
C THR A 44 1.57 22.34 14.92
N SER A 45 2.26 23.49 14.93
CA SER A 45 2.33 24.41 13.79
C SER A 45 2.90 23.74 12.53
N ILE A 46 3.97 22.95 12.69
CA ILE A 46 4.60 22.21 11.59
C ILE A 46 3.65 21.13 11.04
N LEU A 47 2.99 20.35 11.90
CA LEU A 47 2.07 19.29 11.48
C LEU A 47 0.85 19.85 10.73
N HIS A 48 0.30 20.98 11.17
CA HIS A 48 -0.75 21.68 10.45
C HIS A 48 -0.27 22.18 9.08
N ARG A 49 0.94 22.76 9.01
CA ARG A 49 1.54 23.18 7.73
C ARG A 49 1.70 22.02 6.74
N TYR A 50 1.99 20.83 7.24
CA TYR A 50 2.10 19.62 6.42
C TYR A 50 0.75 18.95 6.12
N GLY A 51 -0.38 19.53 6.52
CA GLY A 51 -1.71 19.01 6.21
C GLY A 51 -2.09 17.75 6.98
N THR A 52 -1.55 17.58 8.19
CA THR A 52 -1.98 16.51 9.10
C THR A 52 -3.40 16.77 9.55
N TYR A 53 -4.24 15.74 9.52
CA TYR A 53 -5.64 15.87 9.91
C TYR A 53 -5.71 16.25 11.41
N GLY A 54 -6.62 17.16 11.77
CA GLY A 54 -6.62 17.77 13.11
C GLY A 54 -6.67 16.75 14.24
N GLN A 55 -7.42 15.65 14.04
CA GLN A 55 -7.54 14.57 15.03
C GLN A 55 -6.26 13.77 15.24
N ASP A 56 -5.35 13.70 14.26
CA ASP A 56 -4.12 12.91 14.35
C ASP A 56 -2.92 13.71 14.88
N VAL A 57 -3.11 15.02 15.08
CA VAL A 57 -2.05 15.92 15.57
C VAL A 57 -1.61 15.51 16.98
N PRO A 58 -2.50 15.26 17.96
CA PRO A 58 -2.10 14.80 19.29
C PRO A 58 -1.31 13.49 19.25
N ASP A 59 -1.78 12.51 18.48
CA ASP A 59 -1.13 11.19 18.35
C ASP A 59 0.25 11.28 17.70
N SER A 60 0.39 12.16 16.70
CA SER A 60 1.66 12.44 16.05
C SER A 60 2.65 13.11 17.01
N ILE A 61 2.19 14.06 17.83
CA ILE A 61 3.01 14.71 18.85
C ILE A 61 3.46 13.67 19.89
N GLN A 62 2.53 12.90 20.44
CA GLN A 62 2.82 11.88 21.45
C GLN A 62 3.82 10.83 20.93
N THR A 63 3.58 10.29 19.74
CA THR A 63 4.47 9.30 19.11
C THR A 63 5.86 9.87 18.86
N GLY A 64 5.92 11.11 18.37
CA GLY A 64 7.20 11.79 18.11
C GLY A 64 7.99 12.05 19.39
N LEU A 65 7.33 12.55 20.43
CA LEU A 65 7.94 12.83 21.73
C LEU A 65 8.40 11.55 22.42
N MET A 66 7.59 10.48 22.39
CA MET A 66 7.97 9.18 22.96
C MET A 66 9.29 8.66 22.35
N ARG A 67 9.42 8.73 21.02
CA ARG A 67 10.66 8.31 20.35
C ARG A 67 11.84 9.26 20.58
N LEU A 68 11.57 10.55 20.74
CA LEU A 68 12.60 11.49 21.16
C LEU A 68 13.14 11.13 22.55
N TRP A 69 12.23 10.75 23.47
CA TRP A 69 12.61 10.31 24.81
C TRP A 69 13.49 9.06 24.78
N GLU A 70 13.12 8.04 24.00
CA GLU A 70 13.95 6.84 23.80
C GLU A 70 15.36 7.20 23.31
N GLN A 71 15.47 8.08 22.31
CA GLN A 71 16.76 8.54 21.78
C GLN A 71 17.57 9.35 22.81
N LEU A 72 16.90 10.10 23.70
CA LEU A 72 17.54 10.86 24.76
C LEU A 72 18.03 9.98 25.91
N VAL A 73 17.33 8.89 26.20
CA VAL A 73 17.78 7.88 27.17
C VAL A 73 19.06 7.21 26.70
N GLU A 74 19.17 6.90 25.40
CA GLU A 74 20.39 6.34 24.81
C GLU A 74 21.51 7.38 24.67
N ALA A 75 21.17 8.61 24.29
CA ALA A 75 22.12 9.70 24.05
C ALA A 75 21.69 11.00 24.73
N PRO A 76 22.08 11.23 26.00
CA PRO A 76 21.62 12.40 26.78
C PRO A 76 22.05 13.78 26.24
N THR A 77 23.10 13.82 25.42
CA THR A 77 23.64 15.04 24.79
C THR A 77 23.09 15.30 23.39
N LEU A 78 22.14 14.48 22.92
CA LEU A 78 21.61 14.53 21.55
C LEU A 78 21.10 15.90 21.12
N LEU A 79 20.48 16.64 22.03
CA LEU A 79 19.89 17.95 21.76
C LEU A 79 20.83 19.12 22.06
N ALA A 80 22.05 18.87 22.53
CA ALA A 80 22.96 19.91 23.01
C ALA A 80 23.34 20.95 21.93
N GLU A 81 23.41 20.52 20.67
CA GLU A 81 23.75 21.40 19.54
C GLU A 81 22.53 21.76 18.67
N HIS A 82 21.35 21.23 19.00
CA HIS A 82 20.15 21.46 18.20
C HIS A 82 19.47 22.76 18.62
N SER A 83 18.99 23.54 17.66
CA SER A 83 18.05 24.62 17.93
C SER A 83 16.66 24.08 18.23
N ARG A 84 15.82 24.88 18.91
CA ARG A 84 14.44 24.48 19.26
C ARG A 84 13.62 24.07 18.03
N LEU A 85 13.76 24.80 16.92
CA LEU A 85 13.10 24.47 15.65
C LEU A 85 13.63 23.17 15.06
N SER A 86 14.95 22.95 15.07
CA SER A 86 15.57 21.72 14.55
C SER A 86 15.12 20.50 15.36
N ALA A 87 15.04 20.64 16.69
CA ALA A 87 14.49 19.61 17.56
C ALA A 87 13.00 19.33 17.27
N ALA A 88 12.18 20.36 17.04
CA ALA A 88 10.78 20.18 16.64
C ALA A 88 10.65 19.45 15.29
N PHE A 89 11.44 19.83 14.27
CA PHE A 89 11.47 19.13 12.98
C PHE A 89 11.89 17.67 13.11
N ARG A 90 12.85 17.37 14.00
CA ARG A 90 13.25 16.00 14.32
C ARG A 90 12.09 15.21 14.93
N VAL A 91 11.35 15.79 15.87
CA VAL A 91 10.15 15.13 16.44
C VAL A 91 9.11 14.85 15.35
N VAL A 92 8.86 15.80 14.47
CA VAL A 92 7.95 15.62 13.33
C VAL A 92 8.43 14.52 12.39
N SER A 93 9.73 14.44 12.09
CA SER A 93 10.24 13.40 11.19
C SER A 93 10.11 11.99 11.76
N ILE A 94 10.24 11.82 13.08
CA ILE A 94 10.10 10.53 13.77
C ILE A 94 8.66 10.21 14.19
N SER A 95 7.73 11.16 14.14
CA SER A 95 6.31 10.97 14.51
C SER A 95 5.51 10.01 13.62
N LYS A 96 6.03 9.63 12.44
CA LYS A 96 5.30 8.87 11.39
C LYS A 96 4.04 9.56 10.86
N HIS A 97 3.88 10.88 11.03
CA HIS A 97 2.72 11.63 10.49
C HIS A 97 2.46 11.38 8.99
N THR A 98 3.51 11.21 8.17
CA THR A 98 3.35 10.89 6.74
C THR A 98 2.73 9.52 6.47
N THR A 99 2.91 8.56 7.38
CA THR A 99 2.30 7.24 7.29
C THR A 99 0.81 7.30 7.62
N LEU A 100 0.45 8.05 8.66
CA LEU A 100 -0.94 8.34 9.03
C LEU A 100 -1.65 9.09 7.89
N GLN A 101 -1.03 10.13 7.33
CA GLN A 101 -1.57 10.82 6.15
C GLN A 101 -1.79 9.88 4.96
N LYS A 102 -0.85 8.96 4.70
CA LYS A 102 -1.02 7.95 3.63
C LYS A 102 -2.16 6.98 3.93
N GLN A 103 -2.40 6.62 5.19
CA GLN A 103 -3.53 5.79 5.59
C GLN A 103 -4.85 6.54 5.44
N ASN A 104 -4.93 7.78 5.90
CA ASN A 104 -6.15 8.61 5.76
C ASN A 104 -6.46 8.97 4.30
N ARG A 105 -5.47 8.99 3.40
CA ARG A 105 -5.72 9.12 1.96
C ARG A 105 -6.28 7.85 1.34
N LYS A 106 -6.04 6.69 1.95
CA LYS A 106 -6.57 5.40 1.49
C LYS A 106 -7.98 5.15 2.03
N TYR A 107 -8.25 5.59 3.25
CA TYR A 107 -9.49 5.33 3.96
C TYR A 107 -10.22 6.63 4.28
N ILE A 108 -11.46 6.77 3.82
CA ILE A 108 -12.34 7.87 4.24
C ILE A 108 -12.82 7.53 5.67
N PRO A 109 -12.57 8.38 6.67
CA PRO A 109 -13.04 8.13 8.03
C PRO A 109 -14.57 8.18 8.09
N PHE A 110 -15.16 7.34 8.95
CA PHE A 110 -16.62 7.25 9.10
C PHE A 110 -17.28 8.59 9.44
N SER A 111 -16.61 9.42 10.24
CA SER A 111 -17.09 10.77 10.58
C SER A 111 -17.26 11.70 9.36
N VAL A 112 -16.48 11.49 8.30
CA VAL A 112 -16.60 12.25 7.04
C VAL A 112 -17.74 11.71 6.18
N LEU A 113 -18.10 10.44 6.33
CA LEU A 113 -19.28 9.83 5.69
C LEU A 113 -20.57 10.26 6.39
N GLU A 114 -20.53 10.51 7.70
CA GLU A 114 -21.69 10.90 8.50
C GLU A 114 -22.10 12.37 8.26
N ASP A 115 -21.13 13.25 7.97
CA ASP A 115 -21.34 14.70 7.78
C ASP A 115 -21.74 15.09 6.33
N GLY A 116 -21.67 14.14 5.39
CA GLY A 116 -21.92 14.38 3.96
C GLY A 116 -23.23 13.76 3.46
N SER A 117 -24.33 14.53 3.50
CA SER A 117 -25.66 14.10 3.02
C SER A 117 -25.82 13.99 1.49
N GLU A 118 -24.73 13.90 0.71
CA GLU A 118 -24.77 13.89 -0.76
C GLU A 118 -23.80 12.88 -1.40
N LEU A 119 -23.14 12.02 -0.61
CA LEU A 119 -22.23 11.02 -1.18
C LEU A 119 -22.96 9.69 -1.36
N ASP A 120 -23.19 9.35 -2.62
CA ASP A 120 -23.71 8.06 -3.05
C ASP A 120 -22.78 6.95 -2.53
N VAL A 121 -23.26 6.22 -1.52
CA VAL A 121 -22.49 5.19 -0.80
C VAL A 121 -22.07 4.06 -1.76
N ASP A 122 -22.77 3.93 -2.88
CA ASP A 122 -22.47 2.96 -3.93
C ASP A 122 -21.26 3.37 -4.80
N GLU A 123 -20.90 4.65 -4.89
CA GLU A 123 -19.77 5.14 -5.70
C GLU A 123 -18.40 4.99 -5.01
N TYR A 124 -18.40 4.80 -3.68
CA TYR A 124 -17.17 4.61 -2.88
C TYR A 124 -17.15 3.22 -2.23
N GLY A 125 -17.18 2.19 -3.07
CA GLY A 125 -16.84 0.83 -2.67
C GLY A 125 -15.57 0.81 -1.81
N ILE A 126 -15.62 0.01 -0.74
CA ILE A 126 -14.55 -0.20 0.25
C ILE A 126 -13.18 -0.21 -0.43
N ARG A 127 -12.45 0.92 -0.33
CA ARG A 127 -11.11 1.13 -0.91
C ARG A 127 -10.06 0.36 -0.10
N GLY A 128 -10.15 -0.96 -0.14
CA GLY A 128 -9.22 -1.88 0.52
C GLY A 128 -9.01 -3.18 -0.26
N TYR A 129 -9.93 -3.53 -1.18
CA TYR A 129 -9.91 -4.80 -1.90
C TYR A 129 -9.73 -4.68 -3.41
N ALA A 130 -9.70 -3.48 -3.98
CA ALA A 130 -9.45 -3.26 -5.40
C ALA A 130 -8.31 -2.28 -5.59
N THR A 131 -7.26 -2.71 -6.28
CA THR A 131 -6.34 -1.77 -6.93
C THR A 131 -7.16 -0.94 -7.94
N PRO A 132 -6.94 0.36 -8.14
CA PRO A 132 -7.67 1.15 -9.14
C PRO A 132 -7.73 0.47 -10.53
N SER A 133 -6.70 -0.29 -10.89
CA SER A 133 -6.63 -1.11 -12.11
C SER A 133 -7.62 -2.27 -12.18
N GLU A 134 -8.14 -2.79 -11.07
CA GLU A 134 -9.12 -3.90 -11.07
C GLU A 134 -10.53 -3.40 -11.42
N TRP A 135 -10.89 -2.19 -10.97
CA TRP A 135 -12.18 -1.55 -11.28
C TRP A 135 -12.28 -1.11 -12.75
N TRP A 136 -11.21 -0.53 -13.31
CA TRP A 136 -11.25 -0.02 -14.70
C TRP A 136 -11.11 -1.12 -15.75
N ASN A 137 -10.64 -2.30 -15.35
CA ASN A 137 -10.45 -3.45 -16.23
C ASN A 137 -11.47 -4.58 -15.96
N SER A 138 -12.41 -4.41 -15.02
CA SER A 138 -13.51 -5.36 -14.88
C SER A 138 -14.50 -5.14 -16.02
N VAL A 139 -14.79 -6.21 -16.77
CA VAL A 139 -15.89 -6.24 -17.74
C VAL A 139 -17.25 -6.09 -17.02
N GLU A 140 -17.26 -6.36 -15.72
CA GLU A 140 -18.42 -6.39 -14.87
C GLU A 140 -18.70 -4.99 -14.29
N SER A 141 -19.97 -4.59 -14.34
CA SER A 141 -20.48 -3.28 -13.90
C SER A 141 -20.83 -3.23 -12.41
N TRP A 142 -20.54 -4.28 -11.65
CA TRP A 142 -20.80 -4.38 -10.21
C TRP A 142 -19.52 -4.31 -9.39
N ALA A 143 -19.68 -4.22 -8.07
CA ALA A 143 -18.56 -4.10 -7.14
C ALA A 143 -17.61 -5.31 -7.23
N SER A 144 -16.30 -5.05 -7.34
CA SER A 144 -15.25 -6.09 -7.48
C SER A 144 -15.25 -7.20 -6.41
N TRP A 145 -15.81 -6.95 -5.24
CA TRP A 145 -15.95 -7.98 -4.21
C TRP A 145 -16.98 -9.05 -4.61
N ALA A 146 -18.04 -8.68 -5.34
CA ALA A 146 -19.05 -9.62 -5.81
C ALA A 146 -18.46 -10.58 -6.85
N SER A 147 -17.67 -10.06 -7.81
CA SER A 147 -16.90 -10.89 -8.75
C SER A 147 -16.00 -11.90 -8.05
N LYS A 148 -15.33 -11.49 -6.97
CA LYS A 148 -14.46 -12.38 -6.17
C LYS A 148 -15.27 -13.42 -5.40
N VAL A 149 -16.49 -13.09 -4.98
CA VAL A 149 -17.41 -14.04 -4.33
C VAL A 149 -17.92 -15.06 -5.33
N ASP A 150 -18.33 -14.62 -6.52
CA ASP A 150 -18.81 -15.50 -7.60
C ASP A 150 -17.72 -16.47 -8.04
N GLN A 151 -16.50 -15.97 -8.28
CA GLN A 151 -15.35 -16.83 -8.58
C GLN A 151 -15.10 -17.88 -7.49
N ARG A 152 -15.26 -17.53 -6.21
CA ARG A 152 -15.12 -18.49 -5.10
C ARG A 152 -16.23 -19.53 -5.10
N LEU A 153 -17.47 -19.13 -5.37
CA LEU A 153 -18.60 -20.05 -5.46
C LEU A 153 -18.40 -21.03 -6.62
N ASP A 154 -17.97 -20.55 -7.77
CA ASP A 154 -17.70 -21.37 -8.95
C ASP A 154 -16.54 -22.35 -8.72
N ILE A 155 -15.45 -21.89 -8.10
CA ILE A 155 -14.34 -22.76 -7.70
C ILE A 155 -14.83 -23.84 -6.72
N THR A 156 -15.66 -23.47 -5.74
CA THR A 156 -16.19 -24.41 -4.75
C THR A 156 -17.09 -25.45 -5.41
N ALA A 157 -17.98 -25.03 -6.32
CA ALA A 157 -18.84 -25.91 -7.08
C ALA A 157 -18.03 -26.89 -7.94
N ALA A 158 -16.99 -26.41 -8.63
CA ALA A 158 -16.10 -27.25 -9.44
C ALA A 158 -15.34 -28.28 -8.60
N ILE A 159 -14.80 -27.87 -7.44
CA ILE A 159 -14.12 -28.79 -6.52
C ILE A 159 -15.11 -29.84 -5.97
N THR A 160 -16.33 -29.43 -5.63
CA THR A 160 -17.37 -30.32 -5.11
C THR A 160 -17.77 -31.37 -6.15
N ALA A 161 -18.00 -30.95 -7.39
CA ALA A 161 -18.33 -31.86 -8.49
C ALA A 161 -17.23 -32.91 -8.74
N ILE A 162 -15.96 -32.50 -8.69
CA ILE A 162 -14.84 -33.44 -8.79
C ILE A 162 -14.78 -34.36 -7.55
N ALA A 163 -15.01 -33.84 -6.35
CA ALA A 163 -15.02 -34.65 -5.13
C ALA A 163 -16.09 -35.75 -5.19
N GLU A 164 -17.29 -35.44 -5.70
CA GLU A 164 -18.36 -36.42 -5.91
C GLU A 164 -17.97 -37.51 -6.91
N GLU A 165 -17.28 -37.16 -8.00
CA GLU A 165 -16.79 -38.14 -8.98
C GLU A 165 -15.79 -39.13 -8.36
N TYR A 166 -14.92 -38.65 -7.47
CA TYR A 166 -13.91 -39.45 -6.79
C TYR A 166 -14.37 -39.98 -5.41
N ILE A 167 -15.66 -39.95 -5.07
CA ILE A 167 -16.17 -40.34 -3.74
C ILE A 167 -15.74 -41.76 -3.32
N ASN A 168 -15.58 -42.67 -4.29
CA ASN A 168 -15.15 -44.05 -4.07
C ASN A 168 -13.65 -44.29 -4.33
N ASP A 169 -12.88 -43.27 -4.73
CA ASP A 169 -11.44 -43.33 -4.97
C ASP A 169 -10.70 -42.43 -3.97
N ILE A 170 -10.28 -43.02 -2.86
CA ILE A 170 -9.53 -42.33 -1.80
C ILE A 170 -8.26 -41.65 -2.32
N LYS A 171 -7.63 -42.19 -3.38
CA LYS A 171 -6.41 -41.60 -3.97
C LYS A 171 -6.75 -40.32 -4.71
N GLY A 172 -7.90 -40.29 -5.39
CA GLY A 172 -8.45 -39.11 -6.04
C GLY A 172 -8.83 -38.02 -5.02
N LEU A 173 -9.48 -38.39 -3.92
CA LEU A 173 -9.82 -37.45 -2.85
C LEU A 173 -8.60 -36.84 -2.16
N VAL A 174 -7.60 -37.65 -1.83
CA VAL A 174 -6.33 -37.17 -1.26
C VAL A 174 -5.59 -36.29 -2.28
N ALA A 175 -5.57 -36.65 -3.55
CA ALA A 175 -5.00 -35.82 -4.61
C ALA A 175 -5.73 -34.47 -4.75
N LEU A 176 -7.06 -34.46 -4.72
CA LEU A 176 -7.87 -33.24 -4.76
C LEU A 176 -7.56 -32.36 -3.54
N TYR A 177 -7.55 -32.93 -2.35
CA TYR A 177 -7.24 -32.23 -1.10
C TYR A 177 -5.85 -31.57 -1.14
N ILE A 178 -4.82 -32.26 -1.63
CA ILE A 178 -3.47 -31.70 -1.78
C ILE A 178 -3.46 -30.55 -2.80
N LEU A 179 -4.25 -30.62 -3.87
CA LEU A 179 -4.30 -29.57 -4.88
C LEU A 179 -5.06 -28.32 -4.44
N THR A 180 -6.08 -28.48 -3.59
CA THR A 180 -6.96 -27.38 -3.17
C THR A 180 -6.55 -26.76 -1.83
N THR A 181 -5.59 -27.35 -1.12
CA THR A 181 -5.10 -26.88 0.18
C THR A 181 -3.59 -26.68 0.17
N SER A 182 -3.06 -25.99 1.18
CA SER A 182 -1.62 -25.76 1.34
C SER A 182 -0.91 -26.86 2.15
N VAL A 183 -1.45 -28.09 2.15
CA VAL A 183 -0.92 -29.19 2.94
C VAL A 183 0.32 -29.81 2.27
N ASP A 184 1.28 -30.27 3.07
CA ASP A 184 2.41 -31.01 2.54
C ASP A 184 1.95 -32.33 1.89
N SER A 185 2.15 -32.41 0.58
CA SER A 185 1.79 -33.57 -0.24
C SER A 185 2.36 -34.88 0.29
N LYS A 186 3.60 -34.88 0.83
CA LYS A 186 4.24 -36.10 1.31
C LYS A 186 3.58 -36.59 2.61
N ALA A 187 3.40 -35.68 3.56
CA ALA A 187 2.74 -35.98 4.83
C ALA A 187 1.28 -36.45 4.63
N ALA A 188 0.54 -35.84 3.71
CA ALA A 188 -0.84 -36.25 3.41
C ALA A 188 -0.92 -37.67 2.82
N ILE A 189 -0.02 -38.00 1.89
CA ILE A 189 0.02 -39.34 1.27
C ILE A 189 0.38 -40.42 2.30
N GLU A 190 1.38 -40.15 3.12
CA GLU A 190 1.86 -41.06 4.17
C GLU A 190 0.79 -41.29 5.24
N ALA A 191 0.07 -40.24 5.66
CA ALA A 191 -1.02 -40.34 6.65
C ALA A 191 -2.16 -41.29 6.22
N HIS A 192 -2.38 -41.45 4.91
CA HIS A 192 -3.39 -42.34 4.35
C HIS A 192 -2.82 -43.68 3.86
N GLY A 193 -1.51 -43.94 4.04
CA GLY A 193 -0.87 -45.19 3.63
C GLY A 193 -0.91 -45.44 2.12
N LEU A 194 -0.95 -44.38 1.31
CA LEU A 194 -1.12 -44.47 -0.14
C LEU A 194 0.23 -44.50 -0.88
N GLY A 195 0.25 -45.15 -2.05
CA GLY A 195 1.42 -45.12 -2.92
C GLY A 195 1.58 -43.76 -3.61
N HIS A 196 2.74 -43.11 -3.42
CA HIS A 196 3.04 -41.79 -3.99
C HIS A 196 2.74 -41.70 -5.49
N SER A 197 3.22 -42.66 -6.29
CA SER A 197 3.04 -42.64 -7.74
C SER A 197 1.57 -42.62 -8.17
N GLN A 198 0.70 -43.32 -7.45
CA GLN A 198 -0.72 -43.40 -7.76
C GLN A 198 -1.45 -42.10 -7.45
N VAL A 199 -1.10 -41.45 -6.33
CA VAL A 199 -1.67 -40.14 -5.97
C VAL A 199 -1.20 -39.06 -6.94
N TYR A 200 0.08 -39.05 -7.33
CA TYR A 200 0.58 -38.08 -8.32
C TYR A 200 -0.10 -38.21 -9.69
N VAL A 201 -0.40 -39.43 -10.15
CA VAL A 201 -1.17 -39.64 -11.39
C VAL A 201 -2.56 -38.99 -11.26
N ARG A 202 -3.25 -39.22 -10.15
CA ARG A 202 -4.55 -38.59 -9.88
C ARG A 202 -4.47 -37.07 -9.78
N MET A 203 -3.41 -36.53 -9.20
CA MET A 203 -3.19 -35.09 -9.15
C MET A 203 -3.06 -34.49 -10.56
N ILE A 204 -2.37 -35.16 -11.48
CA ILE A 204 -2.25 -34.67 -12.86
C ILE A 204 -3.62 -34.70 -13.57
N GLU A 205 -4.39 -35.78 -13.40
CA GLU A 205 -5.74 -35.91 -13.97
C GLU A 205 -6.69 -34.83 -13.46
N ILE A 206 -6.76 -34.66 -12.13
CA ILE A 206 -7.62 -33.67 -11.48
C ILE A 206 -7.20 -32.25 -11.87
N ARG A 207 -5.90 -31.97 -11.93
CA ARG A 207 -5.39 -30.67 -12.39
C ARG A 207 -5.84 -30.35 -13.80
N ARG A 208 -5.78 -31.31 -14.73
CA ARG A 208 -6.26 -31.12 -16.11
C ARG A 208 -7.76 -30.84 -16.16
N LYS A 209 -8.55 -31.56 -15.36
CA LYS A 209 -10.00 -31.32 -15.25
C LYS A 209 -10.31 -29.93 -14.72
N LEU A 210 -9.66 -29.52 -13.63
CA LEU A 210 -9.80 -28.17 -13.08
C LEU A 210 -9.38 -27.10 -14.08
N GLN A 211 -8.29 -27.31 -14.82
CA GLN A 211 -7.85 -26.39 -15.88
C GLN A 211 -8.88 -26.27 -17.02
N ALA A 212 -9.53 -27.37 -17.40
CA ALA A 212 -10.59 -27.33 -18.41
C ALA A 212 -11.83 -26.60 -17.91
N LEU A 213 -12.28 -26.85 -16.67
CA LEU A 213 -13.42 -26.17 -16.06
C LEU A 213 -13.16 -24.67 -15.87
N PHE A 214 -11.93 -24.29 -15.52
CA PHE A 214 -11.56 -22.89 -15.33
C PHE A 214 -11.01 -22.20 -16.58
N ALA A 215 -11.04 -22.85 -17.74
CA ALA A 215 -10.53 -22.25 -18.98
C ALA A 215 -11.26 -20.95 -19.34
N GLU A 216 -12.55 -20.85 -19.02
CA GLU A 216 -13.38 -19.65 -19.24
C GLU A 216 -13.01 -18.49 -18.31
N TYR A 217 -12.46 -18.80 -17.14
CA TYR A 217 -11.97 -17.83 -16.14
C TYR A 217 -10.49 -17.46 -16.36
N ALA A 218 -9.86 -17.97 -17.42
CA ALA A 218 -8.50 -17.59 -17.74
C ALA A 218 -8.43 -16.05 -17.86
N PRO A 219 -7.47 -15.39 -17.18
CA PRO A 219 -7.40 -13.94 -17.21
C PRO A 219 -7.21 -13.51 -18.67
N ARG A 220 -8.22 -12.84 -19.22
CA ARG A 220 -8.06 -12.15 -20.51
C ARG A 220 -6.93 -11.15 -20.29
N GLN A 221 -5.85 -11.28 -21.06
CA GLN A 221 -4.77 -10.31 -20.95
C GLN A 221 -5.37 -8.93 -21.21
N PRO A 222 -5.14 -7.95 -20.31
CA PRO A 222 -5.66 -6.61 -20.53
C PRO A 222 -5.06 -6.10 -21.83
N LYS A 223 -5.92 -5.70 -22.77
CA LYS A 223 -5.49 -5.17 -24.06
C LYS A 223 -4.50 -4.02 -23.85
N THR A 224 -3.52 -3.92 -24.74
CA THR A 224 -2.61 -2.78 -24.70
C THR A 224 -3.35 -1.47 -24.99
N TRP A 225 -2.87 -0.33 -24.49
CA TRP A 225 -3.46 0.96 -24.86
C TRP A 225 -3.40 1.18 -26.38
N GLU A 226 -2.37 0.63 -27.05
CA GLU A 226 -2.20 0.64 -28.51
C GLU A 226 -3.32 -0.16 -29.20
N GLU A 227 -3.65 -1.35 -28.70
CA GLU A 227 -4.76 -2.16 -29.20
C GLU A 227 -6.11 -1.46 -29.03
N ARG A 228 -6.38 -0.86 -27.86
CA ARG A 228 -7.62 -0.12 -27.61
C ARG A 228 -7.77 1.10 -28.50
N TYR A 229 -6.67 1.84 -28.72
CA TYR A 229 -6.64 2.97 -29.64
C TYR A 229 -6.93 2.52 -31.08
N HIS A 230 -6.32 1.43 -31.56
CA HIS A 230 -6.59 0.91 -32.91
C HIS A 230 -8.01 0.34 -33.07
N GLU A 231 -8.68 -0.03 -31.98
CA GLU A 231 -10.10 -0.42 -31.96
C GLU A 231 -11.07 0.78 -31.95
N GLY A 232 -10.56 2.02 -31.90
CA GLY A 232 -11.35 3.26 -32.00
C GLY A 232 -11.73 3.91 -30.66
N ASP A 233 -11.08 3.51 -29.56
CA ASP A 233 -11.24 4.16 -28.25
C ASP A 233 -10.32 5.39 -28.14
N ASP A 234 -10.71 6.50 -28.77
CA ASP A 234 -9.89 7.72 -28.91
C ASP A 234 -10.00 8.68 -27.71
N GLU A 235 -11.08 8.57 -26.93
CA GLU A 235 -11.43 9.49 -25.84
C GLU A 235 -10.32 9.62 -24.76
N PRO A 236 -9.66 8.54 -24.28
CA PRO A 236 -8.62 8.65 -23.27
C PRO A 236 -7.35 9.34 -23.81
N LEU A 237 -7.04 9.15 -25.10
CA LEU A 237 -5.92 9.81 -25.76
C LEU A 237 -6.18 11.32 -25.91
N LEU A 238 -7.39 11.70 -26.33
CA LEU A 238 -7.79 13.10 -26.51
C LEU A 238 -7.65 13.89 -25.20
N ARG A 239 -8.08 13.33 -24.07
CA ARG A 239 -7.91 13.96 -22.74
C ARG A 239 -6.45 14.22 -22.39
N VAL A 240 -5.54 13.29 -22.75
CA VAL A 240 -4.10 13.50 -22.53
C VAL A 240 -3.56 14.58 -23.48
N MET A 241 -4.04 14.64 -24.71
CA MET A 241 -3.65 15.69 -25.66
C MET A 241 -4.10 17.09 -25.19
N GLU A 242 -5.31 17.21 -24.65
CA GLU A 242 -5.83 18.46 -24.07
C GLU A 242 -4.94 18.96 -22.91
N GLN A 243 -4.47 18.06 -22.04
CA GLN A 243 -3.56 18.42 -20.94
C GLN A 243 -2.21 18.99 -21.43
N TYR A 244 -1.80 18.65 -22.64
CA TYR A 244 -0.54 19.10 -23.25
C TYR A 244 -0.73 20.12 -24.38
N HIS A 245 -1.90 20.74 -24.51
CA HIS A 245 -2.18 21.70 -25.59
C HIS A 245 -1.14 22.82 -25.70
N ASP A 246 -0.64 23.31 -24.57
CA ASP A 246 0.37 24.39 -24.49
C ASP A 246 1.81 23.92 -24.80
N THR A 247 2.04 22.61 -24.93
CA THR A 247 3.39 22.05 -25.09
C THR A 247 3.54 21.33 -26.44
N PRO A 248 4.00 22.03 -27.50
CA PRO A 248 4.03 21.47 -28.86
C PRO A 248 4.97 20.26 -29.00
N LEU A 249 6.03 20.19 -28.19
CA LEU A 249 6.94 19.02 -28.16
C LEU A 249 6.29 17.77 -27.54
N ALA A 250 5.36 17.96 -26.60
CA ALA A 250 4.62 16.84 -26.00
C ALA A 250 3.58 16.30 -26.98
N LEU A 251 2.86 17.17 -27.69
CA LEU A 251 1.94 16.78 -28.76
C LEU A 251 2.64 16.00 -29.88
N LYS A 252 3.80 16.49 -30.35
CA LYS A 252 4.64 15.73 -31.31
C LYS A 252 5.06 14.38 -30.75
N ALA A 253 5.38 14.29 -29.45
CA ALA A 253 5.75 13.02 -28.83
C ALA A 253 4.58 12.03 -28.79
N ILE A 254 3.36 12.50 -28.51
CA ILE A 254 2.12 11.71 -28.56
C ILE A 254 1.86 11.22 -30.00
N GLU A 255 1.99 12.09 -31.00
CA GLU A 255 1.88 11.72 -32.41
C GLU A 255 2.90 10.63 -32.81
N THR A 256 4.13 10.69 -32.28
CA THR A 256 5.12 9.63 -32.53
C THR A 256 4.81 8.30 -31.84
N LEU A 257 3.95 8.31 -30.80
CA LEU A 257 3.48 7.09 -30.13
C LEU A 257 2.36 6.44 -30.92
N THR A 258 1.40 7.21 -31.43
CA THR A 258 0.24 6.70 -32.17
C THR A 258 0.55 6.33 -33.62
N SER A 259 1.46 7.05 -34.28
CA SER A 259 1.85 6.77 -35.68
C SER A 259 2.97 5.74 -35.83
N GLY A 260 3.63 5.34 -34.74
CA GLY A 260 4.82 4.48 -34.77
C GLY A 260 6.05 5.12 -35.43
N ALA A 261 6.02 6.42 -35.73
CA ALA A 261 7.10 7.09 -36.45
C ALA A 261 8.40 7.15 -35.64
N LYS A 262 9.53 6.94 -36.33
CA LYS A 262 10.88 6.98 -35.72
C LYS A 262 11.25 8.42 -35.36
N LEU A 263 11.60 8.66 -34.09
CA LEU A 263 12.05 9.95 -33.56
C LEU A 263 13.14 10.65 -34.39
N ARG A 264 14.05 9.87 -35.02
CA ARG A 264 15.12 10.41 -35.89
C ARG A 264 14.61 11.11 -37.15
N ARG A 265 13.39 10.80 -37.61
CA ARG A 265 12.78 11.43 -38.79
C ARG A 265 12.00 12.70 -38.44
N ILE A 266 11.66 12.91 -37.16
CA ILE A 266 10.76 13.98 -36.70
C ILE A 266 11.54 15.08 -35.96
N ALA A 267 12.63 14.74 -35.27
CA ALA A 267 13.43 15.73 -34.57
C ALA A 267 14.25 16.57 -35.56
N ALA A 268 14.19 17.91 -35.45
CA ALA A 268 15.01 18.78 -36.29
C ALA A 268 16.47 18.77 -35.84
N ASN A 269 16.71 18.62 -34.52
CA ASN A 269 18.05 18.67 -33.90
C ASN A 269 18.22 17.61 -32.81
N GLU A 270 19.46 17.26 -32.46
CA GLU A 270 19.76 16.24 -31.42
C GLU A 270 19.28 16.66 -30.01
N LYS A 271 19.23 17.96 -29.71
CA LYS A 271 18.65 18.50 -28.47
C LYS A 271 17.14 18.26 -28.40
N GLU A 272 16.45 18.48 -29.52
CA GLU A 272 15.00 18.24 -29.63
C GLU A 272 14.70 16.75 -29.53
N ARG A 273 15.53 15.89 -30.14
CA ARG A 273 15.41 14.43 -30.03
C ARG A 273 15.48 13.93 -28.58
N LYS A 274 16.38 14.47 -27.76
CA LYS A 274 16.47 14.14 -26.32
C LYS A 274 15.21 14.56 -25.57
N MET A 275 14.68 15.75 -25.86
CA MET A 275 13.44 16.25 -25.27
C MET A 275 12.22 15.43 -25.70
N LEU A 276 12.14 15.04 -26.97
CA LEU A 276 11.08 14.17 -27.48
C LEU A 276 11.14 12.77 -26.84
N MET A 277 12.33 12.20 -26.59
CA MET A 277 12.45 10.95 -25.83
C MET A 277 11.92 11.08 -24.40
N TYR A 278 12.25 12.19 -23.72
CA TYR A 278 11.73 12.48 -22.38
C TYR A 278 10.20 12.58 -22.38
N TYR A 279 9.63 13.39 -23.28
CA TYR A 279 8.18 13.55 -23.39
C TYR A 279 7.49 12.27 -23.86
N ARG A 280 8.09 11.49 -24.76
CA ARG A 280 7.55 10.20 -25.19
C ARG A 280 7.42 9.22 -24.02
N LYS A 281 8.41 9.15 -23.14
CA LYS A 281 8.35 8.31 -21.93
C LYS A 281 7.30 8.83 -20.93
N LYS A 282 7.22 10.15 -20.76
CA LYS A 282 6.26 10.79 -19.83
C LYS A 282 4.81 10.66 -20.32
N CYS A 283 4.54 11.01 -21.57
CA CYS A 283 3.23 10.91 -22.20
C CYS A 283 2.81 9.45 -22.33
N GLY A 284 3.71 8.52 -22.71
CA GLY A 284 3.38 7.09 -22.77
C GLY A 284 2.90 6.53 -21.43
N ARG A 285 3.49 6.97 -20.30
CA ARG A 285 2.99 6.59 -18.96
C ARG A 285 1.62 7.19 -18.66
N GLN A 286 1.37 8.44 -19.06
CA GLN A 286 0.09 9.08 -18.81
C GLN A 286 -1.03 8.54 -19.72
N ILE A 287 -0.71 8.18 -20.96
CA ILE A 287 -1.62 7.47 -21.86
C ILE A 287 -1.93 6.09 -21.27
N ALA A 288 -0.91 5.31 -20.91
CA ALA A 288 -1.13 4.02 -20.26
C ALA A 288 -2.01 4.15 -18.99
N ALA A 289 -1.78 5.17 -18.17
CA ALA A 289 -2.60 5.46 -17.00
C ALA A 289 -4.04 5.88 -17.36
N ALA A 290 -4.23 6.70 -18.41
CA ALA A 290 -5.54 7.10 -18.91
C ALA A 290 -6.35 5.92 -19.46
N TYR A 291 -5.68 4.94 -20.08
CA TYR A 291 -6.26 3.67 -20.53
C TYR A 291 -6.35 2.61 -19.43
N GLY A 292 -6.04 2.94 -18.17
CA GLY A 292 -6.22 2.05 -17.02
C GLY A 292 -5.15 0.95 -16.88
N GLN A 293 -4.06 1.02 -17.64
CA GLN A 293 -2.92 0.13 -17.46
C GLN A 293 -2.14 0.58 -16.22
N ALA A 294 -1.98 -0.33 -15.25
CA ALA A 294 -1.17 -0.08 -14.07
C ALA A 294 0.27 0.22 -14.50
N VAL A 295 0.65 1.50 -14.47
CA VAL A 295 2.04 1.91 -14.61
C VAL A 295 2.74 1.36 -13.38
N ALA A 296 3.52 0.29 -13.54
CA ALA A 296 4.42 -0.19 -12.49
C ALA A 296 5.29 1.00 -12.05
N PHE A 297 5.10 1.42 -10.80
CA PHE A 297 5.82 2.52 -10.17
C PHE A 297 7.27 2.12 -9.87
#